data_AF-A0A6B3FZR2-F1
#
_entry.id   AF-A0A6B3FZR2-F1
#
_cell.length_a   1.000
_cell.length_b   1.000
_cell.length_c   1.000
_cell.angle_alpha   90.00
_cell.angle_beta   90.00
_cell.angle_gamma   90.00
#
_symmetry.space_group_name_H-M   'P 1'
#
loop_
_entity.id
_entity.type
_entity.pdbx_description
1 polymer ?
#
loop_
_entity_poly.entity_id
_entity_poly.type
_entity_poly.pdbx_seq_one_letter_code
_entity_poly.pdbx_strand_id
1 'polypeptide(L)'
;LGLDRLRRADLPDPSAPAHFAPPQSAGPGASSPLYLLERRVEQTVPAGRAALGLLGDVTAETRRIRRGGLPTAAALLTALCASAGRRDRDLFGRLLPADTDGFAAYWLAAARYTAAVSESLCAAAWNAQR
;
A
#
# COMPACT_ATOMS: atom_id res chain seq x y z
N LEU A 1 5.35 18.27 26.50
CA LEU A 1 6.40 17.28 26.18
C LEU A 1 7.04 17.71 24.87
N GLY A 2 8.17 18.41 24.94
CA GLY A 2 8.85 18.98 23.78
C GLY A 2 9.65 17.91 23.06
N LEU A 3 9.48 17.81 21.75
CA LEU A 3 10.35 16.99 20.90
C LEU A 3 11.70 17.71 20.80
N ASP A 4 12.76 17.11 21.33
CA ASP A 4 14.11 17.62 21.14
C ASP A 4 14.42 17.73 19.65
N ARG A 5 14.88 18.91 19.23
CA ARG A 5 15.26 19.15 17.84
C ARG A 5 16.54 18.37 17.56
N LEU A 6 16.44 17.38 16.66
CA LEU A 6 17.59 16.69 16.08
C LEU A 6 18.62 17.72 15.58
N ARG A 7 19.83 17.65 16.13
CA ARG A 7 20.96 18.47 15.74
C ARG A 7 21.74 17.74 14.66
N ARG A 8 22.57 18.50 13.94
CA ARG A 8 23.42 17.94 12.89
C ARG A 8 24.36 16.85 13.40
N ALA A 9 24.75 16.91 14.67
CA ALA A 9 25.58 15.92 15.33
C ALA A 9 24.87 14.56 15.55
N ASP A 10 23.54 14.53 15.54
CA ASP A 10 22.74 13.31 15.71
C ASP A 10 22.53 12.55 14.39
N LEU A 11 22.94 13.17 13.27
CA LEU A 11 22.80 12.59 11.94
C LEU A 11 24.13 11.96 11.51
N PRO A 12 24.09 10.83 10.78
CA PRO A 12 25.30 10.21 10.25
C PRO A 12 26.06 11.18 9.33
N ASP A 13 27.39 11.09 9.37
CA ASP A 13 28.28 11.89 8.53
C ASP A 13 27.95 11.64 7.05
N PRO A 14 27.59 12.68 6.28
CA PRO A 14 27.25 12.56 4.86
C PRO A 14 28.45 12.12 4.00
N SER A 15 29.66 12.26 4.54
CA SER A 15 30.94 11.95 3.88
C SER A 15 31.38 10.51 4.18
N ALA A 16 30.76 9.84 5.15
CA ALA A 16 31.06 8.46 5.46
C ALA A 16 30.59 7.54 4.33
N PRO A 17 31.39 6.54 3.94
CA PRO A 17 30.98 5.56 2.93
C PRO A 17 29.74 4.82 3.44
N ALA A 18 28.62 4.97 2.70
CA ALA A 18 27.38 4.29 3.02
C ALA A 18 27.54 2.78 2.76
N HIS A 19 27.70 2.02 3.85
CA HIS A 19 27.72 0.58 3.78
C HIS A 19 26.27 0.07 3.74
N PHE A 20 25.69 0.05 2.54
CA PHE A 20 24.39 -0.59 2.35
C PHE A 20 24.55 -2.09 2.54
N ALA A 21 23.67 -2.68 3.35
CA ALA A 21 23.58 -4.12 3.43
C ALA A 21 23.40 -4.69 2.01
N PRO A 22 24.15 -5.72 1.62
CA PRO A 22 24.00 -6.32 0.30
C PRO A 22 22.54 -6.76 0.11
N PRO A 23 21.98 -6.61 -1.11
CA PRO A 23 20.61 -7.01 -1.37
C PRO A 23 20.48 -8.50 -1.04
N GLN A 24 19.76 -8.82 0.03
CA GLN A 24 19.51 -10.20 0.39
C GLN A 24 18.65 -10.81 -0.72
N SER A 25 19.16 -11.85 -1.38
CA SER A 25 18.36 -12.69 -2.27
C SER A 25 17.16 -13.18 -1.47
N ALA A 26 15.96 -12.84 -1.94
CA ALA A 26 14.74 -13.14 -1.21
C ALA A 26 14.66 -14.65 -0.98
N GLY A 27 14.86 -15.07 0.27
CA GLY A 27 14.78 -16.47 0.65
C GLY A 27 13.37 -17.05 0.43
N PRO A 28 13.16 -18.35 0.70
CA PRO A 28 11.82 -18.91 0.79
C PRO A 28 11.09 -18.16 1.92
N GLY A 29 10.25 -17.19 1.55
CA GLY A 29 9.76 -16.12 2.44
C GLY A 29 9.86 -14.70 1.87
N ALA A 30 10.29 -14.53 0.61
CA ALA A 30 10.12 -13.29 -0.15
C ALA A 30 8.75 -12.67 0.15
N SER A 31 8.73 -11.43 0.65
CA SER A 31 7.49 -10.76 1.07
C SER A 31 6.46 -10.87 -0.06
N SER A 32 5.35 -11.56 0.23
CA SER A 32 4.29 -11.80 -0.74
C SER A 32 3.91 -10.46 -1.37
N PRO A 33 3.78 -10.36 -2.71
CA PRO A 33 3.36 -9.13 -3.36
C PRO A 33 2.01 -8.61 -2.84
N LEU A 34 1.22 -9.46 -2.17
CA LEU A 34 -0.01 -9.10 -1.44
C LEU A 34 0.23 -8.05 -0.34
N TYR A 35 1.39 -8.07 0.33
CA TYR A 35 1.74 -7.13 1.39
C TYR A 35 1.62 -5.66 0.95
N LEU A 36 1.87 -5.37 -0.33
CA LEU A 36 1.72 -4.01 -0.85
C LEU A 36 0.27 -3.52 -0.75
N LEU A 37 -0.72 -4.38 -1.01
CA LEU A 37 -2.13 -4.05 -0.86
C LEU A 37 -2.53 -3.99 0.62
N GLU A 38 -2.12 -4.98 1.43
CA GLU A 38 -2.40 -5.03 2.87
C GLU A 38 -1.92 -3.76 3.57
N ARG A 39 -0.69 -3.34 3.29
CA ARG A 39 -0.12 -2.10 3.83
C ARG A 39 -0.98 -0.88 3.51
N ARG A 40 -1.57 -0.79 2.31
CA ARG A 40 -2.43 0.36 1.95
C ARG A 40 -3.78 0.31 2.65
N VAL A 41 -4.35 -0.88 2.81
CA VAL A 41 -5.59 -1.10 3.56
C VAL A 41 -5.40 -0.69 5.02
N GLU A 42 -4.31 -1.13 5.65
CA GLU A 42 -3.98 -0.80 7.05
C GLU A 42 -3.69 0.68 7.25
N GLN A 43 -2.92 1.30 6.34
CA GLN A 43 -2.61 2.74 6.38
C GLN A 43 -3.86 3.62 6.36
N THR A 44 -4.95 3.15 5.75
CA THR A 44 -6.22 3.90 5.67
C THR A 44 -6.87 4.07 7.04
N VAL A 45 -6.68 3.14 7.98
CA VAL A 45 -7.34 3.17 9.29
C VAL A 45 -6.90 4.37 10.14
N PRO A 46 -5.60 4.62 10.38
CA PRO A 46 -5.17 5.78 11.15
C PRO A 46 -5.12 7.07 10.33
N ALA A 47 -4.82 7.00 9.03
CA ALA A 47 -4.50 8.17 8.21
C ALA A 47 -5.65 8.61 7.28
N GLY A 48 -6.70 7.79 7.19
CA GLY A 48 -7.89 8.05 6.39
C GLY A 48 -7.62 8.08 4.88
N ARG A 49 -8.65 8.52 4.15
CA ARG A 49 -8.61 8.62 2.67
C ARG A 49 -7.50 9.55 2.17
N ALA A 50 -7.27 10.66 2.85
CA ALA A 50 -6.36 11.71 2.40
C ALA A 50 -4.92 11.20 2.25
N ALA A 51 -4.48 10.28 3.11
CA ALA A 51 -3.14 9.70 3.04
C ALA A 51 -2.91 8.90 1.75
N LEU A 52 -3.93 8.17 1.28
CA LEU A 52 -3.83 7.42 0.03
C LEU A 52 -3.88 8.33 -1.20
N GLY A 53 -4.62 9.44 -1.13
CA GLY A 53 -4.66 10.43 -2.20
C GLY A 53 -3.30 11.13 -2.46
N LEU A 54 -2.38 11.07 -1.49
CA LEU A 54 -1.03 11.65 -1.59
C LEU A 54 0.02 10.67 -2.14
N LEU A 55 -0.31 9.39 -2.32
CA LEU A 55 0.65 8.38 -2.76
C LEU A 55 1.15 8.57 -4.21
N GLY A 56 0.42 9.35 -5.02
CA GLY A 56 0.78 9.59 -6.41
C GLY A 56 0.67 8.32 -7.26
N ASP A 57 1.65 8.09 -8.13
CA ASP A 57 1.63 6.98 -9.08
C ASP A 57 1.94 5.63 -8.40
N VAL A 58 0.96 4.71 -8.44
CA VAL A 58 1.07 3.33 -7.93
C VAL A 58 1.33 2.29 -9.04
N THR A 59 1.68 2.71 -10.26
CA THR A 59 1.91 1.79 -11.39
C THR A 59 3.02 0.79 -11.13
N ALA A 60 4.09 1.20 -10.44
CA ALA A 60 5.21 0.32 -10.11
C ALA A 60 4.79 -0.79 -9.14
N GLU A 61 4.03 -0.45 -8.10
CA GLU A 61 3.47 -1.42 -7.14
C GLU A 61 2.50 -2.37 -7.84
N THR A 62 1.57 -1.83 -8.62
CA THR A 62 0.60 -2.59 -9.42
C THR A 62 1.27 -3.57 -10.38
N ARG A 63 2.36 -3.16 -11.05
CA ARG A 63 3.16 -4.04 -11.93
C ARG A 63 3.82 -5.17 -11.16
N ARG A 64 4.38 -4.90 -9.97
CA ARG A 64 4.98 -5.93 -9.10
C ARG A 64 3.93 -6.95 -8.67
N ILE A 65 2.75 -6.50 -8.26
CA ILE A 65 1.64 -7.38 -7.87
C ILE A 65 1.19 -8.27 -9.03
N ARG A 66 1.05 -7.71 -10.24
CA ARG A 66 0.71 -8.49 -11.45
C ARG A 66 1.75 -9.56 -11.78
N ARG A 67 3.04 -9.24 -11.71
CA ARG A 67 4.12 -10.21 -11.92
C ARG A 67 4.11 -11.33 -10.87
N GLY A 68 3.58 -11.05 -9.69
CA GLY A 68 3.33 -12.03 -8.63
C GLY A 68 2.08 -12.89 -8.84
N GLY A 69 1.39 -12.81 -9.98
CA GLY A 69 0.20 -13.62 -10.26
C GLY A 69 -1.08 -13.13 -9.58
N LEU A 70 -1.12 -11.89 -9.07
CA LEU A 70 -2.27 -11.34 -8.33
C LEU A 70 -2.94 -10.16 -9.08
N PRO A 71 -3.49 -10.35 -10.30
CA PRO A 71 -4.04 -9.25 -11.09
C PRO A 71 -5.23 -8.55 -10.41
N THR A 72 -6.05 -9.27 -9.64
CA THR A 72 -7.18 -8.71 -8.88
C THR A 72 -6.70 -7.78 -7.77
N ALA A 73 -5.67 -8.18 -7.02
CA ALA A 73 -5.04 -7.33 -6.00
C ALA A 73 -4.51 -6.02 -6.61
N ALA A 74 -3.91 -6.11 -7.80
CA ALA A 74 -3.37 -4.96 -8.52
C ALA A 74 -4.49 -3.99 -8.97
N ALA A 75 -5.61 -4.54 -9.43
CA ALA A 75 -6.80 -3.75 -9.79
C ALA A 75 -7.41 -3.06 -8.56
N LEU A 76 -7.51 -3.77 -7.43
CA LEU A 76 -8.00 -3.21 -6.17
C LEU A 76 -7.11 -2.08 -5.65
N LEU A 77 -5.78 -2.25 -5.70
CA LEU A 77 -4.84 -1.17 -5.33
C LEU A 77 -5.06 0.08 -6.20
N THR A 78 -5.19 -0.10 -7.52
CA THR A 78 -5.42 1.00 -8.46
C THR A 78 -6.73 1.72 -8.15
N ALA A 79 -7.82 0.97 -7.94
CA ALA A 79 -9.15 1.52 -7.67
C ALA A 79 -9.22 2.22 -6.30
N LEU A 80 -8.54 1.67 -5.28
CA LEU A 80 -8.45 2.27 -3.95
C LEU A 80 -7.70 3.61 -3.99
N CYS A 81 -6.55 3.68 -4.65
CA CYS A 81 -5.80 4.93 -4.80
C CYS A 81 -6.54 5.96 -5.68
N ALA A 82 -7.17 5.50 -6.77
CA ALA A 82 -7.96 6.37 -7.64
C ALA A 82 -9.17 6.98 -6.91
N SER A 83 -9.92 6.17 -6.15
CA SER A 83 -11.05 6.65 -5.35
C SER A 83 -10.61 7.58 -4.21
N ALA A 84 -9.42 7.37 -3.65
CA ALA A 84 -8.87 8.27 -2.64
C ALA A 84 -8.54 9.67 -3.18
N GLY A 85 -8.00 9.74 -4.40
CA GLY A 85 -7.61 10.98 -5.07
C GLY A 85 -8.74 11.67 -5.85
N ARG A 86 -9.85 10.97 -6.13
CA ARG A 86 -10.98 11.52 -6.91
C ARG A 86 -11.62 12.70 -6.18
N ARG A 87 -11.76 13.80 -6.92
CA ARG A 87 -12.42 15.03 -6.48
C ARG A 87 -13.09 15.65 -7.69
N ASP A 88 -14.40 15.47 -7.76
CA ASP A 88 -15.19 16.00 -8.86
C ASP A 88 -15.35 17.53 -8.71
N ARG A 89 -15.61 18.20 -9.83
CA ARG A 89 -15.82 19.64 -9.89
C ARG A 89 -17.16 19.92 -10.55
N ASP A 90 -17.86 20.93 -10.05
CA ASP A 90 -19.06 21.43 -10.72
C ASP A 90 -18.69 22.17 -12.03
N LEU A 91 -19.71 22.58 -12.80
CA LEU A 91 -19.52 23.34 -14.04
C LEU A 91 -18.79 24.68 -13.84
N PHE A 92 -18.70 25.15 -12.59
CA PHE A 92 -18.01 26.38 -12.20
C PHE A 92 -16.59 26.10 -11.66
N GLY A 93 -16.12 24.85 -11.71
CA GLY A 93 -14.79 24.42 -11.27
C GLY A 93 -14.64 24.25 -9.75
N ARG A 94 -15.71 24.43 -8.96
CA ARG A 94 -15.70 24.25 -7.51
C ARG A 94 -15.69 22.76 -7.17
N LEU A 95 -14.94 22.40 -6.13
CA LEU A 95 -14.86 21.01 -5.68
C LEU A 95 -16.19 20.56 -5.09
N LEU A 96 -16.68 19.42 -5.58
CA LEU A 96 -17.82 18.72 -4.99
C LEU A 96 -17.41 17.99 -3.70
N PRO A 97 -18.38 17.68 -2.82
CA PRO A 97 -18.16 16.74 -1.74
C PRO A 97 -17.54 15.46 -2.28
N ALA A 98 -16.59 14.93 -1.53
CA ALA A 98 -15.90 13.74 -2.00
C ALA A 98 -16.76 12.50 -1.81
N ASP A 99 -16.67 11.59 -2.76
CA ASP A 99 -17.35 10.29 -2.75
C ASP A 99 -16.73 9.38 -1.67
N THR A 100 -17.30 9.43 -0.45
CA THR A 100 -16.87 8.61 0.68
C THR A 100 -17.32 7.16 0.54
N ASP A 101 -18.49 6.93 -0.04
CA ASP A 101 -19.08 5.59 -0.15
C ASP A 101 -18.36 4.76 -1.18
N GLY A 102 -18.02 5.35 -2.35
CA GLY A 102 -17.19 4.71 -3.35
C GLY A 102 -15.81 4.35 -2.80
N PHE A 103 -15.18 5.25 -2.05
CA PHE A 103 -13.91 4.95 -1.38
C PHE A 103 -14.05 3.81 -0.35
N ALA A 104 -15.08 3.85 0.50
CA ALA A 104 -15.32 2.83 1.51
C ALA A 104 -15.57 1.45 0.87
N ALA A 105 -16.29 1.40 -0.25
CA ALA A 105 -16.53 0.17 -1.00
C ALA A 105 -15.21 -0.44 -1.52
N TYR A 106 -14.32 0.36 -2.11
CA TYR A 106 -13.01 -0.14 -2.56
C TYR A 106 -12.09 -0.55 -1.43
N TRP A 107 -12.13 0.17 -0.30
CA TRP A 107 -11.35 -0.20 0.90
C TRP A 107 -11.84 -1.53 1.49
N LEU A 108 -13.15 -1.72 1.64
CA LEU A 108 -13.74 -2.98 2.11
C LEU A 108 -13.46 -4.13 1.14
N ALA A 109 -13.57 -3.91 -0.17
CA ALA A 109 -13.26 -4.91 -1.18
C ALA A 109 -11.79 -5.36 -1.10
N ALA A 110 -10.86 -4.40 -0.94
CA ALA A 110 -9.44 -4.69 -0.76
C ALA A 110 -9.18 -5.48 0.53
N ALA A 111 -9.75 -5.07 1.67
CA ALA A 111 -9.61 -5.76 2.94
C ALA A 111 -10.17 -7.19 2.92
N ARG A 112 -11.35 -7.38 2.29
CA ARG A 112 -11.96 -8.71 2.16
C ARG A 112 -11.15 -9.63 1.26
N TYR A 113 -10.62 -9.08 0.16
CA TYR A 113 -9.78 -9.81 -0.77
C TYR A 113 -8.48 -10.29 -0.11
N THR A 114 -7.77 -9.41 0.61
CA THR A 114 -6.51 -9.79 1.28
C THR A 114 -6.77 -10.89 2.31
N ALA A 115 -7.82 -10.78 3.11
CA ALA A 115 -8.22 -11.84 4.05
C ALA A 115 -8.52 -13.19 3.34
N ALA A 116 -9.26 -13.17 2.23
CA ALA A 116 -9.60 -14.38 1.47
C ALA A 116 -8.36 -15.07 0.87
N VAL A 117 -7.44 -14.29 0.31
CA VAL A 117 -6.22 -14.82 -0.32
C VAL A 117 -5.31 -15.39 0.75
N SER A 118 -5.11 -14.69 1.86
CA SER A 118 -4.28 -15.18 2.96
C SER A 118 -4.81 -16.50 3.54
N GLU A 119 -6.13 -16.61 3.76
CA GLU A 119 -6.78 -17.86 4.17
C GLU A 119 -6.55 -19.00 3.16
N SER A 120 -6.73 -18.71 1.86
CA SER A 120 -6.55 -19.68 0.78
C SER A 120 -5.10 -20.16 0.66
N LEU A 121 -4.13 -19.24 0.76
CA LEU A 121 -2.70 -19.54 0.71
C LEU A 121 -2.27 -20.36 1.93
N CYS A 122 -2.76 -20.02 3.13
CA CYS A 122 -2.53 -20.80 4.33
C CYS A 122 -3.06 -22.24 4.16
N ALA A 123 -4.32 -22.40 3.73
CA ALA A 123 -4.92 -23.72 3.51
C ALA A 123 -4.15 -24.55 2.47
N ALA A 124 -3.71 -23.93 1.37
CA ALA A 124 -2.90 -24.58 0.34
C ALA A 124 -1.54 -25.04 0.88
N ALA A 125 -0.87 -24.23 1.69
CA ALA A 125 0.41 -24.58 2.30
C ALA A 125 0.30 -25.83 3.20
N TRP A 126 -0.75 -25.91 4.02
CA TRP A 126 -1.01 -27.07 4.87
C TRP A 126 -1.32 -28.35 4.08
N ASN A 127 -2.06 -28.24 2.96
CA ASN A 127 -2.37 -29.39 2.13
C ASN A 127 -1.17 -29.88 1.30
N ALA A 128 -0.26 -28.98 0.92
CA ALA A 128 0.96 -29.35 0.18
C ALA A 128 1.99 -30.12 1.03
N GLN A 129 1.83 -30.12 2.35
CA GLN A 129 2.68 -30.85 3.30
C GLN A 129 2.14 -32.24 3.67
N ARG A 130 0.93 -32.60 3.20
CA ARG A 130 0.36 -33.96 3.34
C ARG A 130 0.63 -34.79 2.10
#